data_AF-A0A537W679-F1
#
_entry.id   AF-A0A537W679-F1
#
_cell.length_a   1.000
_cell.length_b   1.000
_cell.length_c   1.000
_cell.angle_alpha   90.00
_cell.angle_beta   90.00
_cell.angle_gamma   90.00
#
_symmetry.space_group_name_H-M   'P 1'
#
loop_
_entity.id
_entity.type
_entity.pdbx_description
1 polymer ?
#
loop_
_entity_poly.entity_id
_entity_poly.type
_entity_poly.pdbx_seq_one_letter_code
_entity_poly.pdbx_strand_id
1 'polypeptide(L)'
;MAGGDPMPVVPSPAAPAEIGAAVSVWLLLRAFASGCTAMTGVEAVSNGVSAFRDPTVTYAHRTLTAIVVLLGLLLAGIAYLAGAYHTLAMDQSEPGYQSVLSQLSAAVLGRGPLYFVAMSSVLAVLCLSANTSFAGFPRLCRQVARDEYLPRAFAISGRRLVNSVGILWLAGTAAILLVIFDGITDRLIPLFAVGAFLSFTLSQAGMAVHWSRQLSGKDGGGGRLGHRVRLGINATGALATGASLAVILGAKFVEGAWITVLTIPFVLALLKLTKRYYTQIDRQLIDEGPIALDDLTPPIVIVPIREWNRLAERAVRYALRLSSEVIAVHLTRLEGPDGEEDAERLRRRWEHEVERPARAAGLKPPRLVQTPSPYRSIVAPLLKFVLQIRERLPNRAITVVIPALVEAHWWDHLMHTRRAHRLRQTLLRHGGPQLAVVLVPWTLEEPKPEAVIAAEEPRHRARRAAERRREQHAAK
;
A
#
# COMPACT_ATOMS: atom_id res chain seq x y z
N MET A 1 -49.94 16.48 -32.99
CA MET A 1 -50.71 16.19 -31.77
C MET A 1 -50.03 16.89 -30.61
N ALA A 2 -50.78 17.78 -29.95
CA ALA A 2 -50.68 18.28 -28.57
C ALA A 2 -49.36 18.93 -28.09
N GLY A 3 -49.32 20.27 -28.08
CA GLY A 3 -48.54 21.07 -27.12
C GLY A 3 -49.19 21.08 -25.73
N GLY A 4 -49.32 19.90 -25.12
CA GLY A 4 -49.62 19.76 -23.70
C GLY A 4 -48.35 19.35 -22.98
N ASP A 5 -48.03 19.97 -21.85
CA ASP A 5 -46.92 19.55 -21.01
C ASP A 5 -47.03 18.05 -20.72
N PRO A 6 -45.93 17.28 -20.80
CA PRO A 6 -45.99 15.84 -20.61
C PRO A 6 -46.52 15.54 -19.19
N MET A 7 -47.69 14.90 -19.12
CA MET A 7 -48.29 14.58 -17.82
C MET A 7 -47.50 13.45 -17.14
N PRO A 8 -46.97 13.67 -15.93
CA PRO A 8 -46.22 12.64 -15.23
C PRO A 8 -47.13 11.48 -14.80
N VAL A 9 -46.67 10.25 -15.01
CA VAL A 9 -47.34 9.02 -14.54
C VAL A 9 -47.34 8.96 -13.01
N VAL A 10 -46.28 9.47 -12.38
CA VAL A 10 -46.17 9.67 -10.94
C VAL A 10 -45.81 11.14 -10.70
N PRO A 11 -46.64 11.90 -9.97
CA PRO A 11 -46.38 13.32 -9.77
C PRO A 11 -45.08 13.53 -8.99
N SER A 12 -44.31 14.54 -9.42
CA SER A 12 -43.16 15.03 -8.65
C SER A 12 -43.65 15.57 -7.29
N PRO A 13 -42.83 15.43 -6.23
CA PRO A 13 -43.15 16.04 -4.94
C PRO A 13 -43.37 17.54 -5.08
N ALA A 14 -44.33 18.07 -4.33
CA ALA A 14 -44.73 19.47 -4.42
C ALA A 14 -43.53 20.41 -4.14
N ALA A 15 -43.38 21.42 -4.99
CA ALA A 15 -42.42 22.49 -4.76
C ALA A 15 -42.74 23.22 -3.45
N PRO A 16 -41.73 23.58 -2.62
CA PRO A 16 -41.94 24.62 -1.62
C PRO A 16 -42.39 25.91 -2.31
N ALA A 17 -43.27 26.68 -1.65
CA ALA A 17 -43.86 27.90 -2.18
C ALA A 17 -42.79 28.80 -2.85
N GLU A 18 -43.09 29.28 -4.06
CA GLU A 18 -42.15 30.00 -4.92
C GLU A 18 -41.39 31.09 -4.15
N ILE A 19 -40.10 30.85 -3.94
CA ILE A 19 -39.19 31.93 -3.58
C ILE A 19 -38.89 32.65 -4.88
N GLY A 20 -39.60 33.75 -5.14
CA GLY A 20 -39.27 34.74 -6.17
C GLY A 20 -37.94 35.46 -5.89
N ALA A 21 -36.89 34.70 -5.58
CA ALA A 21 -35.55 35.22 -5.39
C ALA A 21 -34.96 35.55 -6.76
N ALA A 22 -34.53 36.80 -6.93
CA ALA A 22 -33.72 37.18 -8.08
C ALA A 22 -32.55 36.20 -8.24
N VAL A 23 -32.38 35.66 -9.45
CA VAL A 23 -31.25 34.80 -9.79
C VAL A 23 -29.97 35.60 -9.58
N SER A 24 -29.30 35.35 -8.46
CA SER A 24 -28.05 36.04 -8.16
C SER A 24 -26.90 35.44 -8.99
N VAL A 25 -25.91 36.27 -9.31
CA VAL A 25 -24.66 35.80 -9.93
C VAL A 25 -24.03 34.68 -9.09
N TRP A 26 -24.17 34.76 -7.76
CA TRP A 26 -23.72 33.71 -6.84
C TRP A 26 -24.43 32.38 -7.07
N LEU A 27 -25.74 32.38 -7.29
CA LEU A 27 -26.52 31.18 -7.56
C LEU A 27 -26.12 30.54 -8.90
N LEU A 28 -25.86 31.35 -9.93
CA LEU A 28 -25.33 30.88 -11.22
C LEU A 28 -23.93 30.26 -11.06
N LEU A 29 -23.04 30.88 -10.28
CA LEU A 29 -21.71 30.34 -9.99
C LEU A 29 -21.78 29.02 -9.22
N ARG A 30 -22.71 28.89 -8.29
CA ARG A 30 -22.92 27.66 -7.50
C ARG A 30 -23.52 26.53 -8.34
N ALA A 31 -24.43 26.86 -9.26
CA ALA A 31 -24.96 25.92 -10.26
C ALA A 31 -23.86 25.48 -11.24
N PHE A 32 -23.05 26.42 -11.74
CA PHE A 32 -21.90 26.14 -12.60
C PHE A 32 -20.89 25.21 -11.92
N ALA A 33 -20.50 25.51 -10.67
CA ALA A 33 -19.59 24.67 -9.88
C ALA A 33 -20.09 23.22 -9.74
N SER A 34 -21.40 23.05 -9.51
CA SER A 34 -22.03 21.72 -9.37
C SER A 34 -22.23 21.02 -10.73
N GLY A 35 -22.44 21.76 -11.81
CA GLY A 35 -22.54 21.23 -13.17
C GLY A 35 -21.18 20.79 -13.72
N CYS A 36 -20.11 21.52 -13.39
CA CYS A 36 -18.73 21.20 -13.77
C CYS A 36 -18.30 19.80 -13.31
N THR A 37 -18.76 19.34 -12.15
CA THR A 37 -18.48 17.98 -11.66
C THR A 37 -19.08 16.87 -12.53
N ALA A 38 -20.15 17.14 -13.28
CA ALA A 38 -20.75 16.13 -14.16
C ALA A 38 -19.85 15.77 -15.35
N MET A 39 -18.86 16.61 -15.68
CA MET A 39 -17.89 16.35 -16.76
C MET A 39 -16.68 15.52 -16.33
N THR A 40 -16.57 15.18 -15.04
CA THR A 40 -15.50 14.32 -14.54
C THR A 40 -15.71 12.87 -14.98
N GLY A 41 -14.62 12.10 -15.10
CA GLY A 41 -14.62 10.73 -15.62
C GLY A 41 -14.09 10.60 -17.05
N VAL A 42 -14.03 11.69 -17.83
CA VAL A 42 -13.37 11.70 -19.15
C VAL A 42 -11.86 11.42 -19.03
N GLU A 43 -11.26 11.72 -17.87
CA GLU A 43 -9.86 11.44 -17.57
C GLU A 43 -9.55 9.94 -17.44
N ALA A 44 -10.55 9.09 -17.24
CA ALA A 44 -10.35 7.65 -17.23
C ALA A 44 -9.81 7.16 -18.59
N VAL A 45 -10.28 7.76 -19.68
CA VAL A 45 -9.81 7.46 -21.03
C VAL A 45 -8.38 7.97 -21.23
N SER A 46 -8.05 9.18 -20.76
CA SER A 46 -6.68 9.73 -20.88
C SER A 46 -5.66 8.92 -20.08
N ASN A 47 -6.05 8.42 -18.91
CA ASN A 47 -5.21 7.53 -18.09
C ASN A 47 -5.08 6.12 -18.70
N GLY A 48 -5.99 5.74 -19.59
CA GLY A 48 -6.06 4.44 -20.24
C GLY A 48 -5.51 4.39 -21.66
N VAL A 49 -4.88 5.46 -22.17
CA VAL A 49 -4.43 5.54 -23.59
C VAL A 49 -3.52 4.36 -23.97
N SER A 50 -2.66 3.91 -23.07
CA SER A 50 -1.74 2.79 -23.32
C SER A 50 -2.43 1.42 -23.48
N ALA A 51 -3.72 1.31 -23.17
CA ALA A 51 -4.48 0.07 -23.30
C ALA A 51 -5.20 -0.05 -24.66
N PHE A 52 -5.22 1.00 -25.47
CA PHE A 52 -5.86 0.97 -26.79
C PHE A 52 -5.02 0.18 -27.80
N ARG A 53 -5.70 -0.42 -28.79
CA ARG A 53 -5.05 -1.09 -29.93
C ARG A 53 -4.36 -0.06 -30.82
N ASP A 54 -3.27 -0.44 -31.48
CA ASP A 54 -2.64 0.43 -32.49
C ASP A 54 -3.52 0.66 -33.73
N PRO A 55 -3.59 1.89 -34.25
CA PRO A 55 -2.96 3.12 -33.75
C PRO A 55 -3.65 3.73 -32.50
N THR A 56 -2.94 3.71 -31.37
CA THR A 56 -3.45 4.07 -30.03
C THR A 56 -4.09 5.45 -29.96
N VAL A 57 -3.42 6.46 -30.50
CA VAL A 57 -3.87 7.87 -30.46
C VAL A 57 -5.23 8.04 -31.15
N THR A 58 -5.42 7.43 -32.32
CA THR A 58 -6.65 7.57 -33.11
C THR A 58 -7.85 6.96 -32.40
N TYR A 59 -7.70 5.74 -31.86
CA TYR A 59 -8.77 5.08 -31.14
C TYR A 59 -9.10 5.78 -29.82
N ALA A 60 -8.08 6.26 -29.09
CA ALA A 60 -8.30 7.05 -27.88
C ALA A 60 -9.09 8.34 -28.16
N HIS A 61 -8.74 9.09 -29.22
CA HIS A 61 -9.47 10.30 -29.61
C HIS A 61 -10.92 10.00 -30.00
N ARG A 62 -11.15 9.00 -30.87
CA ARG A 62 -12.52 8.61 -31.28
C ARG A 62 -13.39 8.21 -30.09
N THR A 63 -12.82 7.45 -29.16
CA THR A 63 -13.51 7.00 -27.94
C THR A 63 -13.83 8.17 -27.03
N LEU A 64 -12.87 9.08 -26.81
CA LEU A 64 -13.08 10.28 -26.01
C LEU A 64 -14.16 11.18 -26.62
N THR A 65 -14.12 11.42 -27.93
CA THR A 65 -15.15 12.21 -28.63
C THR A 65 -16.53 11.59 -28.48
N ALA A 66 -16.66 10.27 -28.67
CA ALA A 66 -17.93 9.57 -28.51
C ALA A 66 -18.49 9.72 -27.09
N ILE A 67 -17.64 9.56 -26.06
CA ILE A 67 -18.04 9.70 -24.65
C ILE A 67 -18.47 11.14 -24.36
N VAL A 68 -17.72 12.15 -24.82
CA VAL A 68 -18.05 13.57 -24.58
C VAL A 68 -19.37 13.95 -25.26
N VAL A 69 -19.59 13.52 -26.52
CA VAL A 69 -20.84 13.79 -27.24
C VAL A 69 -22.02 13.10 -26.56
N LEU A 70 -21.87 11.82 -26.19
CA LEU A 70 -22.92 11.06 -25.51
C LEU A 70 -23.26 11.66 -24.13
N LEU A 71 -22.24 12.06 -23.37
CA LEU A 71 -22.42 12.73 -22.09
C LEU A 71 -23.14 14.08 -22.26
N GLY A 72 -22.74 14.87 -23.26
CA GLY A 72 -23.40 16.14 -23.58
C GLY A 72 -24.88 15.96 -23.94
N LEU A 73 -25.19 14.98 -24.79
CA LEU A 73 -26.57 14.64 -25.15
C LEU A 73 -27.37 14.15 -23.94
N LEU A 74 -26.77 13.32 -23.10
CA LEU A 74 -27.41 12.80 -21.89
C LEU A 74 -27.75 13.94 -20.90
N LEU A 75 -26.79 14.83 -20.62
CA LEU A 75 -26.99 15.97 -19.72
C LEU A 75 -28.03 16.95 -20.28
N ALA A 76 -27.98 17.25 -21.57
CA ALA A 76 -28.98 18.09 -22.23
C ALA A 76 -30.38 17.46 -22.18
N GLY A 77 -30.48 16.15 -22.40
CA GLY A 77 -31.72 15.39 -22.29
C GLY A 77 -32.28 15.42 -20.86
N ILE A 78 -31.46 15.13 -19.86
CA ILE A 78 -31.88 15.19 -18.44
C ILE A 78 -32.34 16.60 -18.08
N ALA A 79 -31.61 17.65 -18.48
CA ALA A 79 -31.98 19.04 -18.21
C ALA A 79 -33.33 19.41 -18.86
N TYR A 80 -33.56 18.98 -20.10
CA TYR A 80 -34.82 19.19 -20.81
C TYR A 80 -35.98 18.46 -20.11
N LEU A 81 -35.84 17.17 -19.81
CA LEU A 81 -36.88 16.40 -19.12
C LEU A 81 -37.13 16.93 -17.70
N ALA A 82 -36.10 17.36 -16.98
CA ALA A 82 -36.25 17.92 -15.64
C ALA A 82 -37.09 19.20 -15.66
N GLY A 83 -36.89 20.05 -16.67
CA GLY A 83 -37.73 21.22 -16.91
C GLY A 83 -39.17 20.85 -17.27
N ALA A 84 -39.35 19.91 -18.20
CA ALA A 84 -40.67 19.52 -18.71
C ALA A 84 -41.57 18.82 -17.66
N TYR A 85 -40.97 18.05 -16.75
CA TYR A 85 -41.69 17.36 -15.67
C TYR A 85 -41.61 18.10 -14.32
N HIS A 86 -41.07 19.33 -14.30
CA HIS A 86 -40.86 20.15 -13.10
C HIS A 86 -40.23 19.37 -11.94
N THR A 87 -39.24 18.52 -12.22
CA THR A 87 -38.56 17.73 -11.18
C THR A 87 -37.62 18.63 -10.38
N LEU A 88 -37.79 18.62 -9.06
CA LEU A 88 -36.95 19.38 -8.15
C LEU A 88 -35.94 18.47 -7.45
N ALA A 89 -34.73 18.99 -7.21
CA ALA A 89 -33.75 18.30 -6.38
C ALA A 89 -34.29 18.19 -4.95
N MET A 90 -34.27 16.97 -4.40
CA MET A 90 -34.63 16.72 -3.00
C MET A 90 -33.41 16.85 -2.10
N ASP A 91 -33.65 17.21 -0.84
CA ASP A 91 -32.63 17.14 0.20
C ASP A 91 -32.32 15.67 0.53
N GLN A 92 -31.04 15.31 0.48
CA GLN A 92 -30.56 13.95 0.79
C GLN A 92 -30.67 13.58 2.26
N SER A 93 -30.80 14.57 3.15
CA SER A 93 -30.93 14.35 4.58
C SER A 93 -32.36 14.05 5.03
N GLU A 94 -33.35 14.31 4.17
CA GLU A 94 -34.77 14.12 4.49
C GLU A 94 -35.25 12.70 4.15
N PRO A 95 -36.17 12.13 4.97
CA PRO A 95 -36.74 10.82 4.70
C PRO A 95 -37.56 10.85 3.39
N GLY A 96 -37.35 9.85 2.53
CA GLY A 96 -38.01 9.76 1.22
C GLY A 96 -37.23 10.36 0.06
N TYR A 97 -35.95 10.71 0.26
CA TYR A 97 -35.03 11.14 -0.80
C TYR A 97 -35.07 10.25 -2.04
N GLN A 98 -35.17 10.89 -3.20
CA GLN A 98 -35.08 10.29 -4.52
C GLN A 98 -34.16 11.13 -5.40
N SER A 99 -33.23 10.48 -6.09
CA SER A 99 -32.38 11.12 -7.08
C SER A 99 -33.21 11.70 -8.24
N VAL A 100 -32.68 12.71 -8.93
CA VAL A 100 -33.35 13.31 -10.10
C VAL A 100 -33.63 12.24 -11.17
N LEU A 101 -32.71 11.28 -11.40
CA LEU A 101 -32.95 10.15 -12.30
C LEU A 101 -34.09 9.24 -11.85
N SER A 102 -34.21 9.00 -10.53
CA SER A 102 -35.30 8.21 -9.96
C SER A 102 -36.65 8.92 -10.17
N GLN A 103 -36.71 10.23 -9.89
CA GLN A 103 -37.91 11.04 -10.07
C GLN A 103 -38.34 11.06 -11.54
N LEU A 104 -37.40 11.32 -12.47
CA LEU A 104 -37.68 11.32 -13.90
C LEU A 104 -38.11 9.95 -14.42
N SER A 105 -37.47 8.88 -13.97
CA SER A 105 -37.85 7.53 -14.37
C SER A 105 -39.25 7.17 -13.88
N ALA A 106 -39.60 7.57 -12.65
CA ALA A 106 -40.95 7.37 -12.12
C ALA A 106 -42.00 8.23 -12.84
N ALA A 107 -41.66 9.49 -13.19
CA ALA A 107 -42.54 10.39 -13.92
C ALA A 107 -42.84 9.89 -15.35
N VAL A 108 -41.84 9.32 -16.04
CA VAL A 108 -41.97 8.85 -17.43
C VAL A 108 -42.52 7.42 -17.52
N LEU A 109 -41.98 6.48 -16.73
CA LEU A 109 -42.25 5.05 -16.84
C LEU A 109 -43.23 4.52 -15.78
N GLY A 110 -43.52 5.29 -14.74
CA GLY A 110 -44.20 4.80 -13.53
C GLY A 110 -43.33 3.88 -12.68
N ARG A 111 -43.79 3.49 -11.49
CA ARG A 111 -43.08 2.57 -10.57
C ARG A 111 -43.28 1.09 -10.92
N GLY A 112 -43.01 0.74 -12.17
CA GLY A 112 -43.15 -0.63 -12.70
C GLY A 112 -41.81 -1.38 -12.88
N PRO A 113 -41.81 -2.54 -13.55
CA PRO A 113 -40.59 -3.32 -13.82
C PRO A 113 -39.49 -2.53 -14.54
N LEU A 114 -39.86 -1.68 -15.51
CA LEU A 114 -38.92 -0.85 -16.26
C LEU A 114 -38.20 0.18 -15.38
N TYR A 115 -38.87 0.73 -14.37
CA TYR A 115 -38.24 1.62 -13.39
C TYR A 115 -37.16 0.89 -12.59
N PHE A 116 -37.44 -0.33 -12.11
CA PHE A 116 -36.45 -1.11 -11.38
C PHE A 116 -35.27 -1.56 -12.24
N VAL A 117 -35.51 -1.87 -13.53
CA VAL A 117 -34.43 -2.14 -14.49
C VAL A 117 -33.56 -0.89 -14.69
N ALA A 118 -34.18 0.28 -14.85
CA ALA A 118 -33.46 1.55 -15.01
C ALA A 118 -32.60 1.86 -13.76
N MET A 119 -33.19 1.78 -12.55
CA MET A 119 -32.46 2.05 -11.31
C MET A 119 -31.37 1.00 -11.02
N SER A 120 -31.61 -0.28 -11.33
CA SER A 120 -30.59 -1.32 -11.22
C SER A 120 -29.44 -1.08 -12.19
N SER A 121 -29.73 -0.57 -13.39
CA SER A 121 -28.70 -0.19 -14.38
C SER A 121 -27.88 1.00 -13.89
N VAL A 122 -28.52 2.01 -13.30
CA VAL A 122 -27.81 3.15 -12.68
C VAL A 122 -26.89 2.66 -11.55
N LEU A 123 -27.39 1.81 -10.66
CA LEU A 123 -26.58 1.22 -9.60
C LEU A 123 -25.38 0.45 -10.16
N ALA A 124 -25.59 -0.39 -11.18
CA ALA A 124 -24.50 -1.15 -11.82
C ALA A 124 -23.43 -0.24 -12.43
N VAL A 125 -23.83 0.85 -13.10
CA VAL A 125 -22.91 1.84 -13.66
C VAL A 125 -22.13 2.56 -12.55
N LEU A 126 -22.76 2.93 -11.44
CA LEU A 126 -22.09 3.54 -10.28
C LEU A 126 -21.07 2.57 -9.64
N CYS A 127 -21.43 1.28 -9.51
CA CYS A 127 -20.49 0.25 -9.04
C CYS A 127 -19.29 0.09 -9.98
N LEU A 128 -19.52 0.11 -11.31
CA LEU A 128 -18.44 0.04 -12.30
C LEU A 128 -17.54 1.29 -12.27
N SER A 129 -18.14 2.46 -12.03
CA SER A 129 -17.40 3.72 -11.82
C SER A 129 -16.48 3.62 -10.60
N ALA A 130 -16.99 3.17 -9.46
CA ALA A 130 -16.18 2.96 -8.25
C ALA A 130 -15.03 1.96 -8.49
N ASN A 131 -15.29 0.88 -9.23
CA ASN A 131 -14.27 -0.10 -9.60
C ASN A 131 -13.13 0.51 -10.44
N THR A 132 -13.42 1.55 -11.24
CA THR A 132 -12.39 2.26 -12.03
C THR A 132 -11.35 2.91 -11.11
N SER A 133 -11.76 3.47 -9.98
CA SER A 133 -10.84 4.01 -8.96
C SER A 133 -9.99 2.91 -8.32
N PHE A 134 -10.57 1.74 -8.03
CA PHE A 134 -9.84 0.58 -7.51
C PHE A 134 -8.86 -0.04 -8.51
N ALA A 135 -9.08 0.16 -9.81
CA ALA A 135 -8.13 -0.21 -10.85
C ALA A 135 -7.00 0.82 -11.04
N GLY A 136 -7.32 2.12 -10.94
CA GLY A 136 -6.40 3.22 -11.21
C GLY A 136 -5.49 3.58 -10.03
N PHE A 137 -6.06 3.77 -8.84
CA PHE A 137 -5.34 4.27 -7.66
C PHE A 137 -4.12 3.41 -7.28
N PRO A 138 -4.19 2.06 -7.23
CA PRO A 138 -3.03 1.26 -6.86
C PRO A 138 -1.88 1.35 -7.87
N ARG A 139 -2.17 1.65 -9.15
CA ARG A 139 -1.14 1.86 -10.18
C ARG A 139 -0.41 3.18 -9.95
N LEU A 140 -1.16 4.24 -9.62
CA LEU A 140 -0.61 5.54 -9.26
C LEU A 140 0.26 5.44 -7.99
N CYS A 141 -0.23 4.79 -6.94
CA CYS A 141 0.58 4.54 -5.73
C CYS A 141 1.89 3.82 -6.04
N ARG A 142 1.87 2.84 -6.95
CA ARG A 142 3.09 2.12 -7.35
C ARG A 142 4.07 3.02 -8.11
N GLN A 143 3.60 3.91 -8.98
CA GLN A 143 4.47 4.87 -9.67
C GLN A 143 5.13 5.81 -8.66
N VAL A 144 4.35 6.41 -7.76
CA VAL A 144 4.85 7.32 -6.72
C VAL A 144 5.77 6.62 -5.72
N ALA A 145 5.48 5.36 -5.37
CA ALA A 145 6.30 4.56 -4.47
C ALA A 145 7.63 4.11 -5.10
N ARG A 146 7.69 3.94 -6.42
CA ARG A 146 8.95 3.65 -7.14
C ARG A 146 9.91 4.83 -7.08
N ASP A 147 9.37 6.04 -7.07
CA ASP A 147 10.15 7.28 -6.86
C ASP A 147 10.44 7.54 -5.36
N GLU A 148 10.04 6.62 -4.48
CA GLU A 148 10.23 6.63 -3.03
C GLU A 148 9.52 7.77 -2.28
N TYR A 149 8.46 8.33 -2.86
CA TYR A 149 7.58 9.28 -2.17
C TYR A 149 6.51 8.58 -1.31
N LEU A 150 6.29 7.28 -1.51
CA LEU A 150 5.42 6.43 -0.70
C LEU A 150 6.21 5.24 -0.12
N PRO A 151 5.73 4.60 0.95
CA PRO A 151 6.36 3.41 1.51
C PRO A 151 6.57 2.33 0.45
N ARG A 152 7.74 1.67 0.46
CA ARG A 152 8.13 0.63 -0.52
C ARG A 152 7.07 -0.48 -0.67
N ALA A 153 6.28 -0.76 0.37
CA ALA A 153 5.15 -1.69 0.33
C ALA A 153 4.11 -1.40 -0.76
N PHE A 154 3.91 -0.13 -1.15
CA PHE A 154 2.99 0.25 -2.24
C PHE A 154 3.55 -0.09 -3.64
N ALA A 155 4.87 -0.25 -3.78
CA ALA A 155 5.51 -0.61 -5.05
C ALA A 155 5.53 -2.12 -5.31
N ILE A 156 5.37 -2.93 -4.25
CA ILE A 156 5.40 -4.39 -4.33
C ILE A 156 4.05 -4.88 -4.88
N SER A 157 4.08 -5.45 -6.08
CA SER A 157 2.92 -6.12 -6.66
C SER A 157 2.79 -7.53 -6.08
N GLY A 158 1.61 -7.88 -5.57
CA GLY A 158 1.35 -9.20 -4.99
C GLY A 158 1.31 -10.33 -6.05
N ARG A 159 1.00 -11.55 -5.61
CA ARG A 159 0.99 -12.80 -6.45
C ARG A 159 0.18 -12.72 -7.75
N ARG A 160 -0.82 -11.83 -7.84
CA ARG A 160 -1.64 -11.59 -9.05
C ARG A 160 -1.27 -10.32 -9.82
N LEU A 161 -0.09 -9.74 -9.57
CA LEU A 161 0.32 -8.41 -10.01
C LEU A 161 -0.62 -7.28 -9.53
N VAL A 162 -1.41 -7.53 -8.49
CA VAL A 162 -2.32 -6.56 -7.88
C VAL A 162 -1.63 -5.92 -6.67
N ASN A 163 -1.59 -4.59 -6.64
CA ASN A 163 -1.02 -3.82 -5.52
C ASN A 163 -2.04 -3.77 -4.36
N SER A 164 -2.07 -4.84 -3.55
CA SER A 164 -3.10 -5.05 -2.53
C SER A 164 -3.10 -3.96 -1.45
N VAL A 165 -1.92 -3.43 -1.10
CA VAL A 165 -1.78 -2.33 -0.13
C VAL A 165 -2.53 -1.08 -0.59
N GLY A 166 -2.44 -0.73 -1.88
CA GLY A 166 -3.16 0.41 -2.45
C GLY A 166 -4.69 0.23 -2.43
N ILE A 167 -5.17 -0.99 -2.72
CA ILE A 167 -6.61 -1.32 -2.67
C ILE A 167 -7.14 -1.22 -1.24
N LEU A 168 -6.46 -1.83 -0.28
CA LEU A 168 -6.86 -1.79 1.13
C LEU A 168 -6.84 -0.37 1.68
N TRP A 169 -5.83 0.41 1.31
CA TRP A 169 -5.76 1.82 1.69
C TRP A 169 -6.94 2.61 1.13
N LEU A 170 -7.24 2.47 -0.17
CA LEU A 170 -8.38 3.14 -0.80
C LEU A 170 -9.71 2.71 -0.19
N ALA A 171 -9.90 1.42 0.09
CA ALA A 171 -11.12 0.92 0.73
C ALA A 171 -11.29 1.50 2.14
N GLY A 172 -10.20 1.53 2.93
CA GLY A 172 -10.20 2.10 4.26
C GLY A 172 -10.51 3.60 4.27
N THR A 173 -9.84 4.38 3.41
CA THR A 173 -10.09 5.83 3.33
C THR A 173 -11.47 6.16 2.76
N ALA A 174 -11.96 5.40 1.78
CA ALA A 174 -13.33 5.54 1.28
C ALA A 174 -14.38 5.24 2.35
N ALA A 175 -14.19 4.17 3.14
CA ALA A 175 -15.07 3.84 4.26
C ALA A 175 -15.08 4.95 5.32
N ILE A 176 -13.91 5.49 5.68
CA ILE A 176 -13.79 6.62 6.62
C ILE A 176 -14.54 7.84 6.10
N LEU A 177 -14.37 8.19 4.81
CA LEU A 177 -15.09 9.32 4.22
C LEU A 177 -16.61 9.10 4.23
N LEU A 178 -17.08 7.90 3.86
CA LEU A 178 -18.51 7.59 3.88
C LEU A 178 -19.10 7.72 5.29
N VAL A 179 -18.39 7.27 6.33
CA VAL A 179 -18.82 7.40 7.73
C VAL A 179 -18.82 8.86 8.18
N ILE A 180 -17.78 9.64 7.86
CA ILE A 180 -17.69 11.06 8.26
C ILE A 180 -18.79 11.92 7.62
N PHE A 181 -19.19 11.59 6.39
CA PHE A 181 -20.18 12.36 5.63
C PHE A 181 -21.58 11.73 5.63
N ASP A 182 -21.83 10.70 6.45
CA ASP A 182 -23.10 9.96 6.53
C ASP A 182 -23.62 9.42 5.19
N GLY A 183 -22.71 9.17 4.24
CA GLY A 183 -23.08 8.75 2.88
C GLY A 183 -23.78 9.81 2.03
N ILE A 184 -23.85 11.07 2.48
CA ILE A 184 -24.49 12.18 1.75
C ILE A 184 -23.56 12.65 0.62
N THR A 185 -23.96 12.41 -0.63
CA THR A 185 -23.10 12.70 -1.78
C THR A 185 -22.89 14.19 -1.98
N ASP A 186 -23.88 15.02 -1.63
CA ASP A 186 -23.79 16.48 -1.81
C ASP A 186 -22.63 17.11 -1.03
N ARG A 187 -22.26 16.52 0.11
CA ARG A 187 -21.10 16.94 0.91
C ARG A 187 -19.78 16.40 0.36
N LEU A 188 -19.80 15.27 -0.35
CA LEU A 188 -18.63 14.61 -0.92
C LEU A 188 -18.23 15.18 -2.29
N ILE A 189 -19.19 15.62 -3.09
CA ILE A 189 -18.98 16.14 -4.45
C ILE A 189 -17.96 17.29 -4.48
N PRO A 190 -18.01 18.31 -3.59
CA PRO A 190 -17.02 19.38 -3.58
C PRO A 190 -15.59 18.90 -3.35
N LEU A 191 -15.39 17.90 -2.48
CA LEU A 191 -14.05 17.38 -2.18
C LEU A 191 -13.42 16.76 -3.42
N PHE A 192 -14.21 15.96 -4.13
CA PHE A 192 -13.82 15.33 -5.39
C PHE A 192 -13.61 16.36 -6.51
N ALA A 193 -14.50 17.35 -6.64
CA ALA A 193 -14.44 18.42 -7.63
C ALA A 193 -13.12 19.18 -7.57
N VAL A 194 -12.72 19.61 -6.37
CA VAL A 194 -11.48 20.37 -6.15
C VAL A 194 -10.27 19.53 -6.59
N GLY A 195 -10.23 18.25 -6.25
CA GLY A 195 -9.15 17.35 -6.65
C GLY A 195 -9.05 17.17 -8.17
N ALA A 196 -10.18 16.91 -8.83
CA ALA A 196 -10.25 16.71 -10.28
C ALA A 196 -9.86 17.99 -11.05
N PHE A 197 -10.47 19.13 -10.71
CA PHE A 197 -10.17 20.40 -11.38
C PHE A 197 -8.74 20.88 -11.11
N LEU A 198 -8.20 20.68 -9.90
CA LEU A 198 -6.79 20.95 -9.65
C LEU A 198 -5.89 20.10 -10.54
N SER A 199 -6.17 18.80 -10.69
CA SER A 199 -5.41 17.94 -11.58
C SER A 199 -5.50 18.39 -13.05
N PHE A 200 -6.68 18.83 -13.50
CA PHE A 200 -6.85 19.36 -14.86
C PHE A 200 -6.09 20.67 -15.05
N THR A 201 -6.19 21.62 -14.11
CA THR A 201 -5.46 22.88 -14.17
C THR A 201 -3.96 22.65 -14.21
N LEU A 202 -3.43 21.77 -13.36
CA LEU A 202 -2.00 21.42 -13.35
C LEU A 202 -1.57 20.72 -14.66
N SER A 203 -2.39 19.81 -15.19
CA SER A 203 -2.11 19.15 -16.46
C SER A 203 -2.10 20.12 -17.64
N GLN A 204 -3.11 20.99 -17.74
CA GLN A 204 -3.24 21.97 -18.82
C GLN A 204 -2.14 23.04 -18.73
N ALA A 205 -1.86 23.55 -17.53
CA ALA A 205 -0.76 24.48 -17.29
C ALA A 205 0.60 23.85 -17.63
N GLY A 206 0.82 22.59 -17.23
CA GLY A 206 2.03 21.83 -17.57
C GLY A 206 2.22 21.68 -19.09
N MET A 207 1.15 21.36 -19.81
CA MET A 207 1.18 21.26 -21.27
C MET A 207 1.39 22.62 -21.96
N ALA A 208 0.81 23.70 -21.41
CA ALA A 208 1.05 25.05 -21.91
C ALA A 208 2.54 25.44 -21.74
N VAL A 209 3.13 25.16 -20.57
CA VAL A 209 4.57 25.37 -20.33
C VAL A 209 5.41 24.51 -21.29
N HIS A 210 5.02 23.25 -21.51
CA HIS A 210 5.69 22.36 -22.45
C HIS A 210 5.72 22.91 -23.88
N TRP A 211 4.57 23.33 -24.41
CA TRP A 211 4.50 23.91 -25.77
C TRP A 211 5.22 25.27 -25.86
N SER A 212 5.17 26.08 -24.80
CA SER A 212 5.93 27.33 -24.73
C SER A 212 7.44 27.09 -24.83
N ARG A 213 7.97 26.08 -24.10
CA ARG A 213 9.39 25.70 -24.18
C ARG A 213 9.79 25.20 -25.58
N GLN A 214 8.92 24.43 -26.24
CA GLN A 214 9.16 24.00 -27.63
C GLN A 214 9.13 25.16 -28.64
N LEU A 215 8.29 26.18 -28.41
CA LEU A 215 8.24 27.40 -29.23
C LEU A 215 9.47 28.30 -29.07
N SER A 216 10.10 28.28 -27.89
CA SER A 216 11.29 29.08 -27.56
C SER A 216 12.62 28.47 -28.05
N GLY A 217 12.59 27.35 -28.77
CA GLY A 217 13.76 26.85 -29.52
C GLY A 217 14.79 26.06 -28.73
N LYS A 218 14.48 25.53 -27.54
CA LYS A 218 15.40 24.66 -26.78
C LYS A 218 15.40 23.19 -27.21
N ASP A 219 14.32 22.68 -27.84
CA ASP A 219 14.15 21.23 -28.14
C ASP A 219 13.38 20.90 -29.46
N GLY A 220 13.57 21.65 -30.56
CA GLY A 220 13.41 21.11 -31.93
C GLY A 220 12.21 21.51 -32.84
N GLY A 221 12.54 21.66 -34.14
CA GLY A 221 12.03 20.88 -35.29
C GLY A 221 10.60 21.02 -35.84
N GLY A 222 9.63 21.48 -35.05
CA GLY A 222 8.20 21.45 -35.45
C GLY A 222 7.65 22.75 -36.05
N GLY A 223 6.60 22.66 -36.87
CA GLY A 223 5.90 23.81 -37.46
C GLY A 223 5.39 24.81 -36.41
N ARG A 224 5.96 26.01 -36.39
CA ARG A 224 5.71 27.08 -35.39
C ARG A 224 4.23 27.42 -35.20
N LEU A 225 3.43 27.32 -36.27
CA LEU A 225 1.98 27.56 -36.23
C LEU A 225 1.24 26.48 -35.42
N GLY A 226 1.58 25.21 -35.62
CA GLY A 226 0.95 24.10 -34.91
C GLY A 226 1.23 24.12 -33.41
N HIS A 227 2.45 24.50 -33.02
CA HIS A 227 2.81 24.65 -31.60
C HIS A 227 2.07 25.83 -30.96
N ARG A 228 1.87 26.96 -31.68
CA ARG A 228 1.09 28.10 -31.19
C ARG A 228 -0.38 27.75 -30.95
N VAL A 229 -0.99 26.99 -31.86
CA VAL A 229 -2.38 26.53 -31.70
C VAL A 229 -2.50 25.62 -30.47
N ARG A 230 -1.60 24.64 -30.31
CA ARG A 230 -1.59 23.74 -29.14
C ARG A 230 -1.34 24.48 -27.84
N LEU A 231 -0.46 25.48 -27.84
CA LEU A 231 -0.25 26.36 -26.69
C LEU A 231 -1.54 27.13 -26.34
N GLY A 232 -2.19 27.74 -27.33
CA GLY A 232 -3.45 28.47 -27.14
C GLY A 232 -4.55 27.59 -26.56
N ILE A 233 -4.73 26.39 -27.09
CA ILE A 233 -5.72 25.42 -26.58
C ILE A 233 -5.45 25.07 -25.12
N ASN A 234 -4.21 24.69 -24.77
CA ASN A 234 -3.88 24.29 -23.39
C ASN A 234 -3.91 25.49 -22.43
N ALA A 235 -3.52 26.69 -22.86
CA ALA A 235 -3.58 27.89 -22.05
C ALA A 235 -5.04 28.30 -21.74
N THR A 236 -5.92 28.28 -22.75
CA THR A 236 -7.35 28.51 -22.55
C THR A 236 -7.95 27.43 -21.65
N GLY A 237 -7.54 26.16 -21.81
CA GLY A 237 -7.93 25.07 -20.93
C GLY A 237 -7.48 25.27 -19.47
N ALA A 238 -6.24 25.73 -19.27
CA ALA A 238 -5.70 26.03 -17.94
C ALA A 238 -6.45 27.19 -17.27
N LEU A 239 -6.78 28.24 -18.03
CA LEU A 239 -7.58 29.37 -17.54
C LEU A 239 -9.02 28.94 -17.21
N ALA A 240 -9.68 28.19 -18.10
CA ALA A 240 -11.05 27.74 -17.88
C ALA A 240 -11.17 26.79 -16.68
N THR A 241 -10.26 25.82 -16.56
CA THR A 241 -10.23 24.88 -15.42
C THR A 241 -9.80 25.58 -14.13
N GLY A 242 -8.84 26.50 -14.19
CA GLY A 242 -8.40 27.29 -13.04
C GLY A 242 -9.47 28.25 -12.53
N ALA A 243 -10.19 28.92 -13.43
CA ALA A 243 -11.35 29.73 -13.08
C ALA A 243 -12.46 28.86 -12.46
N SER A 244 -12.75 27.69 -13.04
CA SER A 244 -13.72 26.75 -12.48
C SER A 244 -13.31 26.29 -11.08
N LEU A 245 -12.03 25.96 -10.87
CA LEU A 245 -11.49 25.62 -9.56
C LEU A 245 -11.67 26.76 -8.55
N ALA A 246 -11.39 28.00 -8.94
CA ALA A 246 -11.58 29.17 -8.07
C ALA A 246 -13.06 29.37 -7.71
N VAL A 247 -13.96 29.20 -8.68
CA VAL A 247 -15.41 29.26 -8.45
C VAL A 247 -15.86 28.15 -7.50
N ILE A 248 -15.39 26.91 -7.69
CA ILE A 248 -15.71 25.78 -6.80
C ILE A 248 -15.20 26.07 -5.38
N LEU A 249 -13.95 26.51 -5.24
CA LEU A 249 -13.36 26.83 -3.95
C LEU A 249 -14.13 27.93 -3.22
N GLY A 250 -14.60 28.97 -3.92
CA GLY A 250 -15.42 30.02 -3.33
C GLY A 250 -16.85 29.57 -3.03
N ALA A 251 -17.56 29.06 -4.04
CA ALA A 251 -18.99 28.74 -3.97
C ALA A 251 -19.31 27.54 -3.07
N LYS A 252 -18.37 26.59 -2.97
CA LYS A 252 -18.52 25.36 -2.17
C LYS A 252 -17.57 25.35 -0.96
N PHE A 253 -17.02 26.50 -0.57
CA PHE A 253 -16.09 26.58 0.57
C PHE A 253 -16.71 25.99 1.82
N VAL A 254 -17.89 26.48 2.20
CA VAL A 254 -18.62 26.09 3.42
C VAL A 254 -19.15 24.64 3.34
N GLU A 255 -19.40 24.15 2.12
CA GLU A 255 -19.93 22.80 1.88
C GLU A 255 -18.88 21.68 1.99
N GLY A 256 -17.59 22.02 2.11
CA GLY A 256 -16.52 21.04 2.36
C GLY A 256 -15.26 21.21 1.51
N ALA A 257 -15.22 22.16 0.57
CA ALA A 257 -14.03 22.37 -0.26
C ALA A 257 -12.78 22.74 0.57
N TRP A 258 -12.95 23.35 1.75
CA TRP A 258 -11.86 23.66 2.68
C TRP A 258 -11.08 22.41 3.14
N ILE A 259 -11.75 21.25 3.25
CA ILE A 259 -11.13 19.99 3.66
C ILE A 259 -10.05 19.59 2.64
N THR A 260 -10.35 19.71 1.35
CA THR A 260 -9.40 19.40 0.28
C THR A 260 -8.22 20.38 0.26
N VAL A 261 -8.48 21.67 0.52
CA VAL A 261 -7.43 22.71 0.62
C VAL A 261 -6.42 22.39 1.72
N LEU A 262 -6.84 21.76 2.82
CA LEU A 262 -5.93 21.31 3.88
C LEU A 262 -5.30 19.93 3.60
N THR A 263 -6.10 19.01 3.07
CA THR A 263 -5.70 17.62 2.85
C THR A 263 -4.59 17.52 1.80
N ILE A 264 -4.66 18.30 0.71
CA ILE A 264 -3.66 18.23 -0.37
C ILE A 264 -2.26 18.63 0.14
N PRO A 265 -2.06 19.80 0.78
CA PRO A 265 -0.76 20.16 1.38
C PRO A 265 -0.29 19.15 2.41
N PHE A 266 -1.19 18.61 3.24
CA PHE A 266 -0.85 17.59 4.24
C PHE A 266 -0.30 16.31 3.58
N VAL A 267 -0.98 15.79 2.55
CA VAL A 267 -0.51 14.63 1.80
C VAL A 267 0.83 14.92 1.12
N LEU A 268 1.01 16.09 0.50
CA LEU A 268 2.28 16.49 -0.10
C LEU A 268 3.42 16.56 0.94
N ALA A 269 3.14 17.04 2.14
CA ALA A 269 4.11 17.05 3.24
C ALA A 269 4.50 15.64 3.66
N LEU A 270 3.54 14.72 3.78
CA LEU A 270 3.78 13.31 4.11
C LEU A 270 4.62 12.60 3.03
N LEU A 271 4.33 12.84 1.75
CA LEU A 271 5.11 12.31 0.63
C LEU A 271 6.57 12.81 0.68
N LYS A 272 6.77 14.11 0.93
CA LYS A 272 8.11 14.70 1.07
C LYS A 272 8.85 14.19 2.30
N LEU A 273 8.17 13.98 3.42
CA LEU A 273 8.75 13.42 4.64
C LEU A 273 9.25 11.99 4.39
N THR A 274 8.44 11.18 3.70
CA THR A 274 8.80 9.81 3.31
C THR A 274 10.04 9.80 2.41
N LYS A 275 10.09 10.67 1.39
CA LYS A 275 11.28 10.78 0.53
C LYS A 275 12.52 11.18 1.31
N ARG A 276 12.41 12.18 2.20
CA ARG A 276 13.53 12.61 3.07
C ARG A 276 14.05 11.47 3.93
N TYR A 277 13.17 10.67 4.51
CA TYR A 277 13.53 9.51 5.31
C TYR A 277 14.34 8.47 4.51
N TYR A 278 13.89 8.12 3.30
CA TYR A 278 14.63 7.17 2.46
C TYR A 278 15.97 7.74 1.98
N THR A 279 16.00 9.00 1.55
CA THR A 279 17.27 9.66 1.17
C THR A 279 18.26 9.75 2.33
N GLN A 280 17.78 9.90 3.57
CA GLN A 280 18.65 9.86 4.76
C GLN A 280 19.24 8.47 5.00
N ILE A 281 18.44 7.41 4.81
CA ILE A 281 18.92 6.02 4.94
C ILE A 281 19.95 5.71 3.85
N ASP A 282 19.64 6.02 2.60
CA ASP A 282 20.56 5.72 1.50
C ASP A 282 21.91 6.43 1.69
N ARG A 283 21.90 7.70 2.14
CA ARG A 283 23.13 8.42 2.48
C ARG A 283 23.96 7.78 3.60
N GLN A 284 23.34 7.03 4.52
CA GLN A 284 24.05 6.33 5.60
C GLN A 284 24.53 4.94 5.18
N LEU A 285 23.94 4.36 4.13
CA LEU A 285 24.26 3.02 3.64
C LEU A 285 25.22 3.02 2.45
N ILE A 286 25.37 4.13 1.75
CA ILE A 286 26.34 4.28 0.66
C ILE A 286 27.72 4.46 1.30
N ASP A 287 28.39 3.33 1.53
CA ASP A 287 29.83 3.26 1.75
C ASP A 287 30.42 2.67 0.46
N GLU A 288 30.99 3.53 -0.38
CA GLU A 288 31.57 3.14 -1.66
C GLU A 288 33.04 2.75 -1.44
N GLY A 289 33.32 1.45 -1.45
CA GLY A 289 34.68 0.94 -1.33
C GLY A 289 34.78 -0.57 -1.54
N PRO A 290 35.98 -1.11 -1.81
CA PRO A 290 36.20 -2.55 -1.78
C PRO A 290 35.93 -3.07 -0.36
N ILE A 291 35.47 -4.32 -0.25
CA ILE A 291 35.29 -4.98 1.06
C ILE A 291 36.64 -4.94 1.79
N ALA A 292 36.66 -4.37 3.00
CA ALA A 292 37.83 -4.43 3.87
C ALA A 292 38.03 -5.89 4.33
N LEU A 293 39.17 -6.48 3.97
CA LEU A 293 39.55 -7.84 4.37
C LEU A 293 40.56 -7.84 5.54
N ASP A 294 40.80 -6.66 6.11
CA ASP A 294 41.69 -6.47 7.24
C ASP A 294 40.95 -6.97 8.51
N ASP A 295 41.60 -7.82 9.30
CA ASP A 295 41.07 -8.40 10.56
C ASP A 295 39.90 -9.42 10.39
N LEU A 296 40.10 -10.46 9.57
CA LEU A 296 39.21 -11.63 9.46
C LEU A 296 39.33 -12.61 10.63
N THR A 297 39.55 -12.13 11.85
CA THR A 297 39.67 -13.00 13.02
C THR A 297 38.35 -13.71 13.31
N PRO A 298 38.34 -15.04 13.57
CA PRO A 298 37.11 -15.77 13.87
C PRO A 298 36.36 -15.17 15.07
N PRO A 299 35.01 -15.09 15.00
CA PRO A 299 34.22 -14.48 16.06
C PRO A 299 34.27 -15.31 17.35
N ILE A 300 34.01 -14.68 18.49
CA ILE A 300 33.75 -15.40 19.74
C ILE A 300 32.30 -15.86 19.73
N VAL A 301 32.06 -17.17 19.89
CA VAL A 301 30.72 -17.73 19.78
C VAL A 301 30.15 -18.01 21.17
N ILE A 302 29.01 -17.40 21.47
CA ILE A 302 28.32 -17.54 22.75
C ILE A 302 27.06 -18.39 22.54
N VAL A 303 26.90 -19.46 23.32
CA VAL A 303 25.75 -20.36 23.24
C VAL A 303 24.99 -20.35 24.57
N PRO A 304 23.83 -19.68 24.68
CA PRO A 304 22.99 -19.78 25.87
C PRO A 304 22.40 -21.18 25.97
N ILE A 305 22.70 -21.90 27.05
CA ILE A 305 22.21 -23.25 27.32
C ILE A 305 21.49 -23.33 28.67
N ARG A 306 20.30 -23.93 28.67
CA ARG A 306 19.56 -24.21 29.90
C ARG A 306 19.90 -25.58 30.46
N GLU A 307 19.96 -26.58 29.60
CA GLU A 307 20.24 -27.97 29.93
C GLU A 307 20.92 -28.64 28.74
N TRP A 308 21.59 -29.76 28.97
CA TRP A 308 22.15 -30.57 27.89
C TRP A 308 21.06 -31.45 27.28
N ASN A 309 20.63 -31.10 26.07
CA ASN A 309 19.65 -31.81 25.26
C ASN A 309 20.03 -31.75 23.76
N ARG A 310 19.27 -32.41 22.88
CA ARG A 310 19.52 -32.44 21.43
C ARG A 310 19.61 -31.04 20.80
N LEU A 311 18.84 -30.08 21.34
CA LEU A 311 18.82 -28.71 20.87
C LEU A 311 20.13 -27.98 21.23
N ALA A 312 20.61 -28.13 22.48
CA ALA A 312 21.89 -27.60 22.93
C ALA A 312 23.08 -28.25 22.21
N GLU A 313 23.05 -29.57 22.05
CA GLU A 313 24.06 -30.33 21.30
C GLU A 313 24.22 -29.81 19.86
N ARG A 314 23.10 -29.62 19.17
CA ARG A 314 23.11 -29.09 17.79
C ARG A 314 23.62 -27.66 17.73
N ALA A 315 23.25 -26.81 18.69
CA ALA A 315 23.74 -25.44 18.78
C ALA A 315 25.25 -25.37 19.06
N VAL A 316 25.77 -26.19 19.98
CA VAL A 316 27.20 -26.25 20.31
C VAL A 316 28.01 -26.83 19.16
N ARG A 317 27.52 -27.89 18.50
CA ARG A 317 28.16 -28.44 17.30
C ARG A 317 28.23 -27.41 16.18
N TYR A 318 27.17 -26.62 15.98
CA TYR A 318 27.16 -25.54 15.01
C TYR A 318 28.14 -24.42 15.40
N ALA A 319 28.19 -24.04 16.68
CA ALA A 319 29.13 -23.05 17.21
C ALA A 319 30.60 -23.45 16.99
N LEU A 320 30.94 -24.71 17.24
CA LEU A 320 32.29 -25.27 17.00
C LEU A 320 32.71 -25.26 15.53
N ARG A 321 31.75 -25.24 14.60
CA ARG A 321 32.04 -25.07 13.15
C ARG A 321 32.32 -23.62 12.77
N LEU A 322 31.82 -22.66 13.54
CA LEU A 322 32.00 -21.23 13.28
C LEU A 322 33.32 -20.70 13.83
N SER A 323 33.75 -21.18 14.99
CA SER A 323 34.94 -20.68 15.67
C SER A 323 35.50 -21.71 16.66
N SER A 324 36.80 -21.61 16.91
CA SER A 324 37.49 -22.37 17.98
C SER A 324 37.20 -21.80 19.38
N GLU A 325 36.70 -20.56 19.48
CA GLU A 325 36.39 -19.91 20.75
C GLU A 325 34.90 -19.93 21.04
N VAL A 326 34.45 -21.05 21.61
CA VAL A 326 33.05 -21.25 22.01
C VAL A 326 32.90 -21.12 23.52
N ILE A 327 31.95 -20.28 23.95
CA ILE A 327 31.57 -20.06 25.34
C ILE A 327 30.10 -20.45 25.51
N ALA A 328 29.85 -21.52 26.24
CA ALA A 328 28.50 -21.88 26.65
C ALA A 328 28.13 -21.12 27.91
N VAL A 329 27.04 -20.36 27.87
CA VAL A 329 26.56 -19.58 29.02
C VAL A 329 25.36 -20.31 29.61
N HIS A 330 25.54 -20.81 30.82
CA HIS A 330 24.45 -21.36 31.61
C HIS A 330 24.02 -20.34 32.66
N LEU A 331 22.73 -20.10 32.77
CA LEU A 331 22.17 -19.17 33.74
C LEU A 331 21.64 -19.94 34.93
N THR A 332 22.36 -19.87 36.04
CA THR A 332 22.01 -20.54 37.29
C THR A 332 20.96 -19.73 38.04
N ARG A 333 20.05 -20.42 38.74
CA ARG A 333 19.07 -19.78 39.63
C ARG A 333 19.79 -19.37 40.90
N LEU A 334 19.55 -18.14 41.37
CA LEU A 334 20.17 -17.61 42.59
C LEU A 334 19.55 -18.15 43.88
N GLU A 335 18.34 -18.75 43.83
CA GLU A 335 17.61 -19.18 45.03
C GLU A 335 17.06 -20.62 44.88
N GLY A 336 17.40 -21.47 45.85
CA GLY A 336 16.90 -22.84 46.05
C GLY A 336 17.99 -23.92 45.93
N PRO A 337 17.96 -25.00 46.76
CA PRO A 337 18.94 -26.09 46.74
C PRO A 337 19.04 -26.79 45.37
N ASP A 338 17.94 -26.83 44.62
CA ASP A 338 17.88 -27.43 43.28
C ASP A 338 18.74 -26.70 42.23
N GLY A 339 19.03 -25.40 42.44
CA GLY A 339 19.76 -24.57 41.47
C GLY A 339 21.24 -24.91 41.38
N GLU A 340 21.86 -25.19 42.52
CA GLU A 340 23.26 -25.63 42.61
C GLU A 340 23.42 -27.07 42.10
N GLU A 341 22.47 -27.95 42.42
CA GLU A 341 22.45 -29.32 41.90
C GLU A 341 22.28 -29.37 40.38
N ASP A 342 21.40 -28.56 39.79
CA ASP A 342 21.21 -28.44 38.34
C ASP A 342 22.50 -27.98 37.65
N ALA A 343 23.17 -26.98 38.23
CA ALA A 343 24.41 -26.40 37.71
C ALA A 343 25.56 -27.42 37.75
N GLU A 344 25.69 -28.17 38.85
CA GLU A 344 26.71 -29.20 39.00
C GLU A 344 26.45 -30.40 38.08
N ARG A 345 25.18 -30.80 37.95
CA ARG A 345 24.77 -31.86 37.00
C ARG A 345 25.13 -31.48 35.56
N LEU A 346 24.88 -30.22 35.17
CA LEU A 346 25.27 -29.74 33.85
C LEU A 346 26.79 -29.71 33.70
N ARG A 347 27.55 -29.28 34.72
CA ARG A 347 29.02 -29.24 34.69
C ARG A 347 29.62 -30.62 34.46
N ARG A 348 29.18 -31.64 35.21
CA ARG A 348 29.63 -33.03 35.04
C ARG A 348 29.31 -33.57 33.66
N ARG A 349 28.07 -33.31 33.20
CA ARG A 349 27.62 -33.75 31.88
C ARG A 349 28.39 -33.04 30.75
N TRP A 350 28.70 -31.75 30.92
CA TRP A 350 29.49 -30.98 29.96
C TRP A 350 30.91 -31.52 29.81
N GLU A 351 31.56 -31.87 30.92
CA GLU A 351 32.90 -32.46 30.88
C GLU A 351 32.90 -33.77 30.08
N HIS A 352 31.92 -34.63 30.31
CA HIS A 352 31.84 -35.94 29.66
C HIS A 352 31.38 -35.86 28.20
N GLU A 353 30.34 -35.08 27.91
CA GLU A 353 29.64 -35.06 26.61
C GLU A 353 30.21 -34.02 25.64
N VAL A 354 30.95 -33.01 26.12
CA VAL A 354 31.45 -31.90 25.30
C VAL A 354 32.96 -31.78 25.35
N GLU A 355 33.54 -31.66 26.55
CA GLU A 355 34.98 -31.40 26.65
C GLU A 355 35.84 -32.59 26.24
N ARG A 356 35.50 -33.81 26.68
CA ARG A 356 36.26 -35.03 26.31
C ARG A 356 36.19 -35.31 24.81
N PRO A 357 35.01 -35.31 24.15
CA PRO A 357 34.92 -35.50 22.70
C PRO A 357 35.62 -34.38 21.92
N ALA A 358 35.52 -33.12 22.37
CA ALA A 358 36.21 -32.01 21.71
C ALA A 358 37.73 -32.19 21.75
N ARG A 359 38.30 -32.56 22.91
CA ARG A 359 39.74 -32.83 23.05
C ARG A 359 40.17 -34.04 22.22
N ALA A 360 39.38 -35.11 22.22
CA ALA A 360 39.65 -36.30 21.41
C ALA A 360 39.66 -36.01 19.91
N ALA A 361 38.84 -35.03 19.47
CA ALA A 361 38.81 -34.54 18.10
C ALA A 361 39.88 -33.46 17.78
N GLY A 362 40.76 -33.13 18.71
CA GLY A 362 41.80 -32.10 18.53
C GLY A 362 41.26 -30.66 18.55
N LEU A 363 40.05 -30.43 19.02
CA LEU A 363 39.42 -29.11 19.10
C LEU A 363 39.67 -28.46 20.47
N LYS A 364 39.71 -27.12 20.51
CA LYS A 364 39.73 -26.36 21.76
C LYS A 364 38.39 -26.60 22.49
N PRO A 365 38.40 -27.11 23.74
CA PRO A 365 37.17 -27.46 24.44
C PRO A 365 36.33 -26.20 24.72
N PRO A 366 35.02 -26.22 24.42
CA PRO A 366 34.10 -25.14 24.75
C PRO A 366 34.08 -24.83 26.25
N ARG A 367 34.23 -23.56 26.62
CA ARG A 367 34.20 -23.12 28.02
C ARG A 367 32.76 -23.00 28.50
N LEU A 368 32.43 -23.64 29.63
CA LEU A 368 31.15 -23.44 30.33
C LEU A 368 31.29 -22.30 31.34
N VAL A 369 30.52 -21.23 31.18
CA VAL A 369 30.42 -20.11 32.12
C VAL A 369 29.06 -20.14 32.78
N GLN A 370 29.05 -20.20 34.10
CA GLN A 370 27.83 -20.14 34.90
C GLN A 370 27.64 -18.71 35.41
N THR A 371 26.55 -18.07 35.02
CA THR A 371 26.24 -16.70 35.44
C THR A 371 24.96 -16.69 36.26
N PRO A 372 24.97 -16.13 37.48
CA PRO A 372 23.77 -16.07 38.31
C PRO A 372 22.69 -15.18 37.66
N SER A 373 21.46 -15.69 37.60
CA SER A 373 20.29 -14.94 37.10
C SER A 373 19.30 -14.64 38.24
N PRO A 374 19.27 -13.40 38.76
CA PRO A 374 18.49 -13.06 39.96
C PRO A 374 16.97 -13.14 39.77
N TYR A 375 16.47 -13.20 38.53
CA TYR A 375 15.02 -13.11 38.25
C TYR A 375 14.54 -14.07 37.15
N ARG A 376 15.20 -15.22 36.94
CA ARG A 376 14.91 -16.17 35.85
C ARG A 376 14.90 -15.52 34.45
N SER A 377 15.53 -14.35 34.31
CA SER A 377 15.64 -13.60 33.06
C SER A 377 16.89 -14.07 32.32
N ILE A 378 16.71 -14.49 31.06
CA ILE A 378 17.81 -14.94 30.21
C ILE A 378 18.48 -13.76 29.49
N VAL A 379 17.68 -12.76 29.15
CA VAL A 379 18.07 -11.70 28.22
C VAL A 379 19.09 -10.74 28.83
N ALA A 380 18.82 -10.25 30.05
CA ALA A 380 19.66 -9.23 30.68
C ALA A 380 21.06 -9.76 31.08
N PRO A 381 21.21 -10.94 31.71
CA PRO A 381 22.53 -11.48 32.02
C PRO A 381 23.35 -11.80 30.76
N LEU A 382 22.71 -12.35 29.72
CA LEU A 382 23.40 -12.63 28.46
C LEU A 382 23.87 -11.34 27.78
N LEU A 383 23.04 -10.30 27.76
CA LEU A 383 23.42 -9.00 27.20
C LEU A 383 24.59 -8.39 28.00
N LYS A 384 24.55 -8.42 29.34
CA LYS A 384 25.68 -7.97 30.18
C LYS A 384 26.96 -8.72 29.85
N PHE A 385 26.87 -10.05 29.66
CA PHE A 385 28.02 -10.87 29.30
C PHE A 385 28.59 -10.52 27.92
N VAL A 386 27.72 -10.30 26.91
CA VAL A 386 28.13 -9.84 25.58
C VAL A 386 28.84 -8.48 25.66
N LEU A 387 28.30 -7.54 26.44
CA LEU A 387 28.89 -6.21 26.62
C LEU A 387 30.27 -6.29 27.29
N GLN A 388 30.43 -7.13 28.32
CA GLN A 388 31.72 -7.35 28.99
C GLN A 388 32.79 -7.92 28.06
N ILE A 389 32.43 -8.87 27.18
CA ILE A 389 33.38 -9.41 26.18
C ILE A 389 33.76 -8.33 25.19
N ARG A 390 32.79 -7.53 24.73
CA ARG A 390 33.03 -6.43 23.79
C ARG A 390 33.96 -5.36 24.36
N GLU A 391 33.80 -5.01 25.64
CA GLU A 391 34.70 -4.06 26.32
C GLU A 391 36.13 -4.58 26.42
N ARG A 392 36.32 -5.89 26.59
CA ARG A 392 37.65 -6.51 26.65
C ARG A 392 38.30 -6.70 25.28
N LEU A 393 37.49 -6.95 24.25
CA LEU A 393 37.93 -7.30 22.90
C LEU A 393 37.14 -6.48 21.85
N PRO A 394 37.40 -5.16 21.74
CA PRO A 394 36.58 -4.24 20.95
C PRO A 394 36.64 -4.47 19.43
N ASN A 395 37.64 -5.20 18.93
CA ASN A 395 37.78 -5.48 17.49
C ASN A 395 37.34 -6.89 17.11
N ARG A 396 36.93 -7.74 18.06
CA ARG A 396 36.49 -9.11 17.76
C ARG A 396 34.98 -9.17 17.57
N ALA A 397 34.55 -9.74 16.44
CA ALA A 397 33.15 -10.05 16.22
C ALA A 397 32.63 -11.04 17.27
N ILE A 398 31.38 -10.85 17.70
CA ILE A 398 30.71 -11.72 18.67
C ILE A 398 29.50 -12.34 17.99
N THR A 399 29.35 -13.65 18.11
CA THR A 399 28.20 -14.39 17.54
C THR A 399 27.44 -15.09 18.65
N VAL A 400 26.17 -14.75 18.85
CA VAL A 400 25.30 -15.48 19.79
C VAL A 400 24.47 -16.51 19.02
N VAL A 401 24.70 -17.80 19.31
CA VAL A 401 24.00 -18.92 18.68
C VAL A 401 22.83 -19.33 19.56
N ILE A 402 21.62 -18.93 19.18
CA ILE A 402 20.39 -19.21 19.92
C ILE A 402 19.74 -20.49 19.36
N PRO A 403 19.66 -21.56 20.14
CA PRO A 403 18.83 -22.70 19.78
C PRO A 403 17.35 -22.31 19.73
N ALA A 404 16.67 -22.61 18.63
CA ALA A 404 15.25 -22.29 18.45
C ALA A 404 14.45 -23.49 17.96
N LEU A 405 13.32 -23.76 18.62
CA LEU A 405 12.32 -24.72 18.12
C LEU A 405 11.56 -24.06 16.98
N VAL A 406 11.48 -24.71 15.83
CA VAL A 406 10.64 -24.27 14.71
C VAL A 406 9.35 -25.08 14.75
N GLU A 407 8.26 -24.35 14.94
CA GLU A 407 6.91 -24.86 15.10
C GLU A 407 6.26 -25.15 13.74
N ALA A 408 5.42 -26.20 13.66
CA ALA A 408 4.84 -26.68 12.41
C ALA A 408 3.48 -26.03 12.11
N HIS A 409 2.72 -25.64 13.14
CA HIS A 409 1.34 -25.16 12.99
C HIS A 409 1.12 -23.78 13.63
N TRP A 410 0.08 -23.06 13.18
CA TRP A 410 -0.25 -21.73 13.70
C TRP A 410 -0.71 -21.76 15.17
N TRP A 411 -1.23 -22.89 15.66
CA TRP A 411 -1.63 -23.04 17.06
C TRP A 411 -0.44 -23.30 17.99
N ASP A 412 0.67 -23.83 17.47
CA ASP A 412 1.90 -24.00 18.24
C ASP A 412 2.43 -22.63 18.73
N HIS A 413 2.19 -21.56 17.95
CA HIS A 413 2.53 -20.17 18.31
C HIS A 413 1.77 -19.63 19.52
N LEU A 414 0.63 -20.23 19.86
CA LEU A 414 -0.14 -19.89 21.06
C LEU A 414 0.39 -20.63 22.30
N MET A 415 0.90 -21.84 22.13
CA MET A 415 1.37 -22.69 23.24
C MET A 415 2.84 -22.45 23.62
N HIS A 416 3.68 -21.97 22.71
CA HIS A 416 5.09 -21.75 22.99
C HIS A 416 5.42 -20.29 23.33
N THR A 417 6.26 -20.12 24.35
CA THR A 417 6.73 -18.80 24.77
C THR A 417 7.70 -18.26 23.72
N ARG A 418 7.44 -17.08 23.14
CA ARG A 418 8.27 -16.35 22.14
C ARG A 418 9.66 -15.90 22.65
N ARG A 419 10.29 -16.68 23.55
CA ARG A 419 11.56 -16.35 24.25
C ARG A 419 12.72 -16.20 23.29
N ALA A 420 12.90 -17.13 22.35
CA ALA A 420 13.97 -17.04 21.36
C ALA A 420 13.82 -15.80 20.46
N HIS A 421 12.59 -15.49 20.04
CA HIS A 421 12.29 -14.30 19.25
C HIS A 421 12.56 -13.01 20.05
N ARG A 422 12.12 -12.95 21.32
CA ARG A 422 12.38 -11.83 22.22
C ARG A 422 13.88 -11.63 22.46
N LEU A 423 14.61 -12.72 22.73
CA LEU A 423 16.06 -12.69 22.94
C LEU A 423 16.77 -12.15 21.70
N ARG A 424 16.45 -12.66 20.51
CA ARG A 424 16.97 -12.16 19.24
C ARG A 424 16.70 -10.66 19.06
N GLN A 425 15.46 -10.22 19.24
CA GLN A 425 15.10 -8.82 19.08
C GLN A 425 15.85 -7.91 20.07
N THR A 426 15.96 -8.31 21.34
CA THR A 426 16.68 -7.50 22.34
C THR A 426 18.17 -7.43 22.05
N LEU A 427 18.80 -8.56 21.68
CA LEU A 427 20.21 -8.60 21.31
C LEU A 427 20.50 -7.76 20.06
N LEU A 428 19.69 -7.83 19.02
CA LEU A 428 19.89 -7.01 17.80
C LEU A 428 19.69 -5.51 18.08
N ARG A 429 18.80 -5.14 19.01
CA ARG A 429 18.56 -3.73 19.36
C ARG A 429 19.64 -3.13 20.27
N HIS A 430 20.25 -3.93 21.15
CA HIS A 430 21.13 -3.40 22.23
C HIS A 430 22.56 -3.97 22.20
N GLY A 431 22.83 -4.99 21.39
CA GLY A 431 24.12 -5.68 21.34
C GLY A 431 25.21 -4.95 20.56
N GLY A 432 24.82 -3.97 19.73
CA GLY A 432 25.74 -3.17 18.93
C GLY A 432 26.07 -3.77 17.55
N PRO A 433 26.88 -3.05 16.74
CA PRO A 433 27.08 -3.36 15.31
C PRO A 433 27.89 -4.63 15.04
N GLN A 434 28.74 -5.06 15.98
CA GLN A 434 29.61 -6.23 15.85
C GLN A 434 28.97 -7.55 16.32
N LEU A 435 27.72 -7.49 16.80
CA LEU A 435 27.01 -8.66 17.29
C LEU A 435 26.20 -9.32 16.16
N ALA A 436 26.58 -10.54 15.79
CA ALA A 436 25.76 -11.42 14.98
C ALA A 436 24.88 -12.31 15.88
N VAL A 437 23.62 -12.50 15.50
CA VAL A 437 22.72 -13.44 16.17
C VAL A 437 22.34 -14.53 15.18
N VAL A 438 22.71 -15.77 15.49
CA VAL A 438 22.41 -16.94 14.65
C VAL A 438 21.36 -17.79 15.34
N LEU A 439 20.30 -18.12 14.62
CA LEU A 439 19.29 -19.07 15.10
C LEU A 439 19.61 -20.46 14.54
N VAL A 440 19.72 -21.45 15.43
CA VAL A 440 19.87 -22.86 15.03
C VAL A 440 18.51 -23.52 15.17
N PRO A 441 17.81 -23.77 14.06
CA PRO A 441 16.48 -24.36 14.10
C PRO A 441 16.53 -25.85 14.43
N TRP A 442 15.59 -26.28 15.27
CA TRP A 442 15.20 -27.68 15.41
C TRP A 442 13.72 -27.80 15.06
N THR A 443 13.40 -28.57 14.03
CA THR A 443 12.02 -28.88 13.66
C THR A 443 11.64 -30.25 14.24
N LEU A 444 10.40 -30.39 14.72
CA LEU A 444 9.87 -31.71 15.09
C LEU A 444 9.54 -32.55 13.84
N GLU A 445 9.08 -31.88 12.78
CA GLU A 445 8.76 -32.48 11.49
C GLU A 445 9.75 -32.04 10.41
N GLU A 446 9.91 -32.88 9.39
CA GLU A 446 10.77 -32.55 8.26
C GLU A 446 10.11 -31.46 7.39
N PRO A 447 10.79 -30.33 7.13
CA PRO A 447 10.21 -29.27 6.32
C PRO A 447 9.94 -29.79 4.90
N LYS A 448 8.79 -29.40 4.32
CA LYS A 448 8.39 -29.75 2.95
C LYS A 448 8.60 -28.57 1.99
N PRO A 449 9.84 -28.27 1.56
CA PRO A 449 10.14 -27.11 0.73
C PRO A 449 9.42 -27.17 -0.63
N GLU A 450 9.20 -28.36 -1.17
CA GLU A 450 8.54 -28.57 -2.46
C GLU A 450 7.12 -28.00 -2.51
N ALA A 451 6.38 -28.06 -1.40
CA ALA A 451 5.02 -27.53 -1.32
C ALA A 451 5.01 -26.00 -1.44
N VAL A 452 6.00 -25.32 -0.83
CA VAL A 452 6.14 -23.86 -0.86
C VAL A 452 6.65 -23.41 -2.23
N ILE A 453 7.68 -24.07 -2.76
CA ILE A 453 8.22 -23.79 -4.10
C ILE A 453 7.12 -23.98 -5.16
N ALA A 454 6.33 -25.05 -5.07
CA ALA A 454 5.19 -25.26 -5.97
C ALA A 454 4.10 -24.19 -5.87
N ALA A 455 3.91 -23.59 -4.68
CA ALA A 455 2.97 -22.50 -4.48
C ALA A 455 3.49 -21.14 -5.00
N GLU A 456 4.80 -20.90 -4.94
CA GLU A 456 5.43 -19.66 -5.39
C GLU A 456 5.79 -19.65 -6.89
N GLU A 457 6.05 -20.82 -7.49
CA GLU A 457 6.39 -20.97 -8.91
C GLU A 457 5.31 -21.73 -9.73
N PRO A 458 4.07 -21.19 -9.86
CA PRO A 458 3.00 -21.87 -10.59
C PRO A 458 3.34 -22.09 -12.08
N ARG A 459 4.25 -21.28 -12.64
CA ARG A 459 4.67 -21.36 -14.05
C ARG A 459 5.51 -22.60 -14.37
N HIS A 460 6.25 -23.15 -13.39
CA HIS A 460 7.12 -24.30 -13.64
C HIS A 460 6.34 -25.59 -13.93
N ARG A 461 5.17 -25.78 -13.29
CA ARG A 461 4.26 -26.90 -13.60
C ARG A 461 3.56 -26.73 -14.94
N ALA A 462 3.07 -25.53 -15.26
CA ALA A 462 2.40 -25.29 -16.55
C ALA A 462 3.36 -25.54 -17.72
N ARG A 463 4.63 -25.11 -17.59
CA ARG A 463 5.66 -25.33 -18.59
C ARG A 463 6.10 -26.79 -18.69
N ARG A 464 6.35 -27.48 -17.56
CA ARG A 464 6.67 -28.93 -17.56
C ARG A 464 5.52 -29.81 -18.04
N ALA A 465 4.27 -29.44 -17.74
CA ALA A 465 3.10 -30.15 -18.25
C ALA A 465 2.91 -29.94 -19.76
N ALA A 466 3.21 -28.73 -20.27
CA ALA A 466 3.23 -28.45 -21.69
C ALA A 466 4.38 -29.16 -22.43
N GLU A 467 5.57 -29.23 -21.83
CA GLU A 467 6.73 -29.96 -22.37
C GLU A 467 6.48 -31.47 -22.40
N ARG A 468 5.96 -32.06 -21.31
CA ARG A 468 5.57 -33.49 -21.30
C ARG A 468 4.48 -33.84 -22.31
N ARG A 469 3.50 -32.95 -22.51
CA ARG A 469 2.48 -33.13 -23.57
C ARG A 469 3.10 -33.07 -24.96
N ARG A 470 4.07 -32.18 -25.20
CA ARG A 470 4.79 -32.09 -26.48
C ARG A 470 5.63 -33.34 -26.75
N GLU A 471 6.33 -33.86 -25.74
CA GLU A 471 7.11 -35.10 -25.86
C GLU A 471 6.20 -36.32 -26.14
N GLN A 472 5.04 -36.42 -25.48
CA GLN A 472 4.07 -37.49 -25.73
C GLN A 472 3.39 -37.41 -27.11
N HIS A 473 3.26 -36.20 -27.67
CA HIS A 473 2.76 -36.02 -29.03
C HIS A 473 3.82 -36.21 -30.12
N ALA A 474 5.11 -36.05 -29.80
CA ALA A 474 6.21 -36.32 -30.73
C ALA A 474 6.61 -37.80 -30.78
N ALA A 475 6.22 -38.59 -29.79
CA ALA A 475 6.45 -40.04 -29.70
C ALA A 475 5.28 -40.89 -30.24
N LYS A 476 4.23 -40.25 -30.77
CA LYS A 476 3.13 -40.87 -31.52
C LYS A 476 3.21 -40.39 -32.96
#